data_AF-A0A6B3H5K0-F1
#
_entry.id   AF-A0A6B3H5K0-F1
#
_cell.length_a   1.000
_cell.length_b   1.000
_cell.length_c   1.000
_cell.angle_alpha   90.00
_cell.angle_beta   90.00
_cell.angle_gamma   90.00
#
_symmetry.space_group_name_H-M   'P 1'
#
loop_
_entity.id
_entity.type
_entity.pdbx_description
1 polymer ?
#
loop_
_entity_poly.entity_id
_entity_poly.type
_entity_poly.pdbx_seq_one_letter_code
_entity_poly.pdbx_strand_id
1 'polypeptide(L)' 'RAWPDQPGLAALLQKAGWSKVAWRNLTGGVVALHRATRA' A
#
# COMPACT_ATOMS: atom_id res chain seq x y z
N ARG A 1 15.14 6.23 8.48
CA ARG A 1 14.94 5.51 7.19
C ARG A 1 13.67 6.05 6.55
N ALA A 2 13.70 6.39 5.26
CA ALA A 2 12.53 6.92 4.57
C ALA A 2 11.44 5.84 4.44
N TRP A 3 10.18 6.27 4.43
CA TRP A 3 9.07 5.41 4.06
C TRP A 3 9.18 4.96 2.60
N PRO A 4 8.79 3.71 2.27
CA PRO A 4 8.70 3.25 0.88
C PRO A 4 7.61 4.04 0.12
N ASP A 5 7.74 4.08 -1.20
CA ASP A 5 6.69 4.56 -2.09
C ASP A 5 5.48 3.63 -2.10
N GLN A 6 4.43 3.98 -2.84
CA GLN A 6 3.17 3.23 -2.83
C GLN A 6 3.32 1.80 -3.39
N PRO A 7 4.04 1.57 -4.51
CA PRO A 7 4.34 0.21 -4.96
C PRO A 7 5.17 -0.58 -3.94
N GLY A 8 6.15 0.06 -3.30
CA GLY A 8 6.98 -0.57 -2.27
C GLY A 8 6.18 -0.97 -1.04
N LEU A 9 5.27 -0.11 -0.58
CA LEU A 9 4.37 -0.44 0.53
C LEU A 9 3.37 -1.54 0.15
N ALA A 10 2.84 -1.52 -1.07
CA ALA A 10 1.97 -2.59 -1.57
C ALA A 10 2.69 -3.94 -1.61
N ALA A 11 3.96 -3.98 -2.03
CA ALA A 11 4.76 -5.19 -2.01
C ALA A 11 5.02 -5.70 -0.58
N LEU A 12 5.17 -4.81 0.40
CA LEU A 12 5.29 -5.20 1.82
C LEU A 12 3.97 -5.80 2.34
N LEU A 13 2.82 -5.24 1.97
CA LEU A 13 1.51 -5.80 2.32
C LEU A 13 1.33 -7.21 1.73
N GLN A 14 1.72 -7.41 0.47
CA GLN A 14 1.70 -8.74 -0.17
C GLN A 14 2.61 -9.73 0.55
N LYS A 15 3.84 -9.33 0.89
CA LYS A 15 4.78 -10.15 1.67
C LYS A 15 4.25 -10.50 3.05
N ALA A 16 3.42 -9.64 3.64
CA ALA A 16 2.74 -9.89 4.91
C ALA A 16 1.48 -10.77 4.77
N GLY A 17 1.23 -11.35 3.60
CA GLY A 17 0.12 -12.29 3.34
C GLY A 17 -1.21 -11.64 3.01
N TRP A 18 -1.24 -10.32 2.75
CA TRP A 18 -2.45 -9.65 2.30
C TRP A 18 -2.66 -9.81 0.80
N SER A 19 -3.91 -9.99 0.40
CA SER A 19 -4.32 -10.18 -1.00
C SER A 19 -5.18 -9.02 -1.51
N LYS A 20 -5.33 -8.90 -2.83
CA LYS A 20 -6.09 -7.82 -3.48
C LYS A 20 -5.63 -6.41 -3.04
N VAL A 21 -4.31 -6.25 -2.84
CA VAL A 21 -3.72 -4.99 -2.41
C VAL A 21 -3.90 -3.94 -3.50
N ALA A 22 -4.51 -2.82 -3.12
CA ALA A 22 -4.67 -1.65 -3.97
C ALA A 22 -4.48 -0.39 -3.12
N TRP A 23 -4.09 0.71 -3.75
CA TRP A 23 -4.02 2.00 -3.09
C TRP A 23 -4.64 3.09 -3.95
N ARG A 24 -4.98 4.20 -3.28
CA ARG A 24 -5.42 5.42 -3.93
C ARG A 24 -4.67 6.60 -3.33
N ASN A 25 -4.02 7.38 -4.19
CA ASN A 25 -3.40 8.63 -3.82
C ASN A 25 -4.48 9.69 -3.52
N LEU A 26 -4.26 10.43 -2.44
CA LEU A 26 -5.05 11.56 -1.98
C LEU A 26 -4.15 12.80 -1.98
N THR A 27 -4.74 13.98 -2.15
CA THR A 27 -4.02 15.27 -2.09
C THR A 27 -2.76 15.27 -2.98
N GLY A 28 -2.90 14.87 -4.25
CA GLY A 28 -1.77 14.85 -5.20
C GLY A 28 -0.67 13.83 -4.90
N GLY A 29 -0.88 12.88 -3.97
CA GLY A 29 0.12 11.88 -3.59
C GLY A 29 0.85 12.17 -2.28
N VAL A 30 0.50 13.25 -1.58
CA VAL A 30 1.01 13.53 -0.22
C VAL A 30 0.59 12.44 0.77
N VAL A 31 -0.62 11.89 0.59
CA VAL A 31 -1.14 10.77 1.38
C VAL A 31 -1.70 9.69 0.44
N ALA A 32 -1.68 8.43 0.86
CA ALA A 32 -2.35 7.35 0.14
C ALA A 32 -3.09 6.40 1.10
N LEU A 33 -4.31 6.02 0.73
CA LEU A 33 -5.04 4.96 1.42
C LEU A 33 -4.74 3.61 0.76
N HIS A 34 -4.26 2.64 1.55
CA HIS A 34 -4.05 1.27 1.12
C HIS A 34 -5.19 0.39 1.64
N ARG A 35 -5.70 -0.49 0.78
CA ARG A 35 -6.73 -1.48 1.13
C ARG A 35 -6.31 -2.86 0.65
N ALA A 36 -6.61 -3.87 1.45
CA ALA A 36 -6.34 -5.26 1.14
C ALA A 36 -7.27 -6.17 1.95
N THR A 37 -7.37 -7.43 1.55
CA THR A 37 -8.18 -8.45 2.23
C THR A 37 -7.31 -9.65 2.57
N ARG A 38 -7.54 -10.26 3.74
CA ARG A 38 -6.96 -11.55 4.12
C ARG A 38 -8.11 -12.47 4.52
N ALA A 39 -8.14 -13.68 3.97
CA ALA A 39 -9.08 -14.72 4.38
C ALA A 39 -8.65 -15.34 5.71
#